data_AF-A0A5N8UTV0-F1
#
_entry.id   AF-A0A5N8UTV0-F1
#
_cell.length_a   1.000
_cell.length_b   1.000
_cell.length_c   1.000
_cell.angle_alpha   90.00
_cell.angle_beta   90.00
_cell.angle_gamma   90.00
#
_symmetry.space_group_name_H-M   'P 1'
#
loop_
_entity.id
_entity.type
_entity.pdbx_description
1 polymer ?
#
loop_
_entity_poly.entity_id
_entity_poly.type
_entity_poly.pdbx_seq_one_letter_code
_entity_poly.pdbx_strand_id
1 'polypeptide(L)'
;MHAQAVELSDTNTSIAKIDYPVDAKSGLIKAPGWELVNGQCNACHSSLIVPQNHGDRDFWQETIQWMVDTQGLWDLSDTWEPTLDYLSTYYNQVDIDMTLFRRKPIDKDSLPPSQKADIGTVIKRDE
;
A
#
# COMPACT_ATOMS: atom_id res chain seq x y z
N MET A 1 8.06 46.39 14.77
CA MET A 1 6.64 46.59 15.16
C MET A 1 5.90 46.97 13.88
N HIS A 2 5.08 46.15 13.22
CA HIS A 2 4.18 45.12 13.71
C HIS A 2 4.01 44.03 12.64
N ALA A 3 4.08 42.76 13.06
CA ALA A 3 3.52 41.64 12.33
C ALA A 3 1.98 41.74 12.39
N GLN A 4 1.31 41.41 11.29
CA GLN A 4 -0.13 41.15 11.30
C GLN A 4 -0.32 39.64 11.31
N ALA A 5 -0.75 39.14 12.47
CA ALA A 5 -1.27 37.80 12.65
C ALA A 5 -2.62 37.71 11.94
N VAL A 6 -2.77 36.74 11.03
CA VAL A 6 -4.09 36.29 10.59
C VAL A 6 -4.51 35.23 11.59
N GLU A 7 -5.57 35.52 12.33
CA GLU A 7 -6.14 34.63 13.32
C GLU A 7 -6.80 33.45 12.61
N LEU A 8 -6.31 32.23 12.89
CA LEU A 8 -6.96 30.99 12.49
C LEU A 8 -8.03 30.69 13.54
N SER A 9 -9.21 31.29 13.37
CA SER A 9 -10.39 30.93 14.15
C SER A 9 -10.95 29.60 13.67
N ASP A 10 -10.74 28.56 14.49
CA ASP A 10 -11.61 27.41 14.73
C ASP A 10 -12.69 27.14 13.67
N THR A 11 -12.34 26.33 12.66
CA THR A 11 -13.34 25.46 12.04
C THR A 11 -12.92 24.03 12.27
N ASN A 12 -13.58 23.40 13.24
CA ASN A 12 -13.82 21.96 13.30
C ASN A 12 -14.62 21.56 12.04
N THR A 13 -13.95 21.60 10.90
CA THR A 13 -14.47 21.11 9.63
C THR A 13 -14.15 19.64 9.61
N SER A 14 -15.14 18.80 9.89
CA SER A 14 -15.12 17.41 9.45
C SER A 14 -14.84 17.45 7.93
N ILE A 15 -13.60 17.16 7.56
CA ILE A 15 -13.14 17.24 6.17
C ILE A 15 -14.02 16.28 5.38
N ALA A 16 -14.95 16.83 4.60
CA ALA A 16 -15.71 16.05 3.64
C ALA A 16 -14.70 15.29 2.78
N LYS A 17 -14.79 13.96 2.73
CA LYS A 17 -13.89 13.11 1.96
C LYS A 17 -13.94 13.55 0.50
N ILE A 18 -12.95 14.32 0.07
CA ILE A 18 -12.80 14.74 -1.32
C ILE A 18 -12.49 13.48 -2.12
N ASP A 19 -13.30 13.22 -3.15
CA ASP A 19 -13.04 12.12 -4.07
C ASP A 19 -12.11 12.61 -5.18
N TYR A 20 -10.94 11.97 -5.29
CA TYR A 20 -9.91 12.32 -6.26
C TYR A 20 -9.94 11.29 -7.41
N PRO A 21 -9.79 11.72 -8.67
CA PRO A 21 -9.80 10.79 -9.79
C PRO A 21 -8.56 9.89 -9.79
N VAL A 22 -8.64 8.70 -10.37
CA VAL A 22 -7.50 7.79 -10.52
C VAL A 22 -6.76 8.09 -11.83
N ASP A 23 -5.43 8.08 -11.79
CA ASP A 23 -4.61 8.13 -12.99
C ASP A 23 -4.69 6.81 -13.77
N ALA A 24 -5.13 6.86 -15.02
CA ALA A 24 -5.32 5.67 -15.83
C ALA A 24 -4.02 4.92 -16.16
N LYS A 25 -2.86 5.60 -16.13
CA LYS A 25 -1.57 4.99 -16.43
C LYS A 25 -0.94 4.36 -15.21
N SER A 26 -0.93 5.09 -14.09
CA SER A 26 -0.24 4.67 -12.87
C SER A 26 -1.14 3.90 -11.90
N GLY A 27 -2.46 4.02 -12.03
CA GLY A 27 -3.45 3.51 -11.08
C GLY A 27 -3.50 4.26 -9.76
N LEU A 28 -2.69 5.31 -9.60
CA LEU A 28 -2.63 6.08 -8.37
C LEU A 28 -3.76 7.14 -8.30
N ILE A 29 -4.27 7.41 -7.11
CA ILE A 29 -5.27 8.44 -6.85
C ILE A 29 -4.62 9.83 -7.03
N LYS A 30 -5.19 10.72 -7.87
CA LYS A 30 -4.67 12.07 -8.13
C LYS A 30 -4.99 13.05 -7.01
N ALA A 31 -4.56 12.72 -5.80
CA ALA A 31 -4.67 13.54 -4.61
C ALA A 31 -3.38 14.31 -4.32
N PRO A 32 -3.36 15.30 -3.40
CA PRO A 32 -2.13 15.99 -3.01
C PRO A 32 -1.01 15.00 -2.65
N GLY A 33 0.16 15.15 -3.27
CA GLY A 33 1.30 14.24 -3.13
C GLY A 33 1.43 13.20 -4.26
N TRP A 34 0.41 13.05 -5.11
CA TRP A 34 0.39 12.07 -6.20
C TRP A 34 1.57 12.21 -7.17
N GLU A 35 1.89 13.41 -7.65
CA GLU A 35 2.96 13.60 -8.63
C GLU A 35 4.32 13.12 -8.10
N LEU A 36 4.58 13.37 -6.81
CA LEU A 36 5.79 12.97 -6.13
C LEU A 36 5.86 11.44 -6.04
N VAL A 37 4.82 10.81 -5.50
CA VAL A 37 4.78 9.33 -5.38
C VAL A 37 4.79 8.65 -6.75
N ASN A 38 4.11 9.22 -7.75
CA ASN A 38 4.13 8.70 -9.11
C ASN A 38 5.53 8.78 -9.73
N GLY A 39 6.33 9.80 -9.41
CA GLY A 39 7.73 9.88 -9.84
C GLY A 39 8.63 8.83 -9.17
N GLN A 40 8.45 8.61 -7.87
CA GLN A 40 9.26 7.66 -7.10
C GLN A 40 8.90 6.20 -7.43
N CYS A 41 7.61 5.85 -7.40
CA CYS A 41 7.14 4.46 -7.46
C CYS A 41 6.97 3.90 -8.88
N ASN A 42 7.11 4.73 -9.93
CA ASN A 42 6.95 4.32 -11.33
C ASN A 42 8.29 4.30 -12.09
N ALA A 43 9.42 4.51 -11.40
CA ALA A 43 10.73 4.63 -12.02
C ALA A 43 11.33 3.29 -12.47
N CYS A 44 11.02 2.20 -11.75
CA CYS A 44 11.63 0.88 -11.98
C CYS A 44 10.64 -0.16 -12.52
N HIS A 45 9.37 -0.06 -12.13
CA HIS A 45 8.29 -0.95 -12.57
C HIS A 45 6.96 -0.19 -12.53
N SER A 46 5.89 -0.86 -12.99
CA SER A 46 4.55 -0.27 -12.92
C SER A 46 4.14 0.01 -11.48
N SER A 47 3.58 1.19 -11.24
CA SER A 47 2.98 1.59 -9.96
C SER A 47 1.61 0.94 -9.71
N LEU A 48 1.08 0.15 -10.64
CA LEU A 48 -0.17 -0.60 -10.45
C LEU A 48 -0.09 -1.60 -9.28
N ILE A 49 1.11 -1.92 -8.79
CA ILE A 49 1.30 -2.70 -7.58
C ILE A 49 0.89 -1.94 -6.32
N VAL A 50 0.97 -0.60 -6.30
CA VAL A 50 0.65 0.20 -5.12
C VAL A 50 -0.84 0.07 -4.75
N PRO A 51 -1.81 0.26 -5.66
CA PRO A 51 -3.23 0.06 -5.34
C PRO A 51 -3.64 -1.38 -4.99
N GLN A 52 -2.77 -2.37 -5.22
CA GLN A 52 -3.04 -3.77 -4.86
C GLN A 52 -2.62 -4.09 -3.42
N ASN A 53 -1.89 -3.18 -2.77
CA ASN A 53 -1.38 -3.35 -1.43
C ASN A 53 -1.96 -2.26 -0.52
N HIS A 54 -2.18 -2.61 0.73
CA HIS A 54 -2.72 -1.74 1.75
C HIS A 54 -1.91 -1.94 3.03
N GLY A 55 -1.58 -0.84 3.69
CA GLY A 55 -0.82 -0.88 4.94
C GLY A 55 -0.79 0.47 5.62
N ASP A 56 -0.50 0.46 6.91
CA ASP A 56 -0.28 1.67 7.67
C ASP A 56 1.07 2.33 7.31
N ARG A 57 1.41 3.43 7.99
CA ARG A 57 2.64 4.17 7.72
C ARG A 57 3.89 3.28 7.88
N ASP A 58 3.92 2.49 8.94
CA ASP A 58 5.08 1.64 9.28
C ASP A 58 5.27 0.57 8.21
N PHE A 59 4.19 -0.07 7.75
CA PHE A 59 4.24 -1.01 6.63
C PHE A 59 4.83 -0.38 5.36
N TRP A 60 4.37 0.83 5.00
CA TRP A 60 4.89 1.51 3.80
C TRP A 60 6.35 1.94 3.96
N GLN A 61 6.75 2.36 5.16
CA GLN A 61 8.14 2.69 5.47
C GLN A 61 9.05 1.47 5.33
N GLU A 62 8.67 0.34 5.93
CA GLU A 62 9.41 -0.91 5.80
C GLU A 62 9.51 -1.38 4.35
N THR A 63 8.42 -1.24 3.59
CA THR A 63 8.37 -1.59 2.17
C THR A 63 9.34 -0.74 1.35
N ILE A 64 9.35 0.59 1.54
CA ILE A 64 10.26 1.48 0.82
C ILE A 64 11.71 1.23 1.25
N GLN A 65 11.96 1.04 2.56
CA GLN A 65 13.29 0.74 3.05
C GLN A 65 13.84 -0.55 2.44
N TRP A 66 13.02 -1.60 2.34
CA TRP A 66 13.40 -2.83 1.65
C TRP A 66 13.76 -2.59 0.17
N MET A 67 13.04 -1.72 -0.54
CA MET A 67 13.39 -1.35 -1.91
C MET A 67 14.72 -0.60 -2.00
N VAL A 68 15.02 0.28 -1.05
CA VAL A 68 16.31 0.96 -0.96
C VAL A 68 17.44 -0.04 -0.71
N ASP A 69 17.26 -0.93 0.26
CA ASP A 69 18.31 -1.86 0.70
C ASP A 69 18.59 -2.96 -0.33
N THR A 70 17.56 -3.40 -1.08
CA THR A 70 17.66 -4.63 -1.88
C THR A 70 17.35 -4.45 -3.37
N GLN A 71 16.53 -3.48 -3.75
CA GLN A 71 16.08 -3.29 -5.14
C GLN A 71 16.79 -2.12 -5.84
N GLY A 72 17.63 -1.37 -5.11
CA GLY A 72 18.40 -0.25 -5.65
C GLY A 72 17.59 1.02 -5.83
N LEU A 73 16.48 1.18 -5.09
CA LEU A 73 15.81 2.47 -4.98
C LEU A 73 16.76 3.46 -4.31
N TRP A 74 16.83 4.69 -4.83
CA TRP A 74 17.62 5.74 -4.20
C TRP A 74 17.00 6.16 -2.86
N ASP A 75 17.79 6.81 -2.01
CA ASP A 75 17.27 7.43 -0.79
C ASP A 75 16.29 8.58 -1.14
N LEU A 76 15.08 8.51 -0.61
CA LEU A 76 14.03 9.50 -0.81
C LEU A 76 14.36 10.86 -0.15
N SER A 77 15.37 10.94 0.71
CA SER A 77 15.85 12.20 1.31
C SER A 77 14.71 13.00 1.98
N ASP A 78 14.44 14.24 1.56
CA ASP A 78 13.35 15.07 2.09
C ASP A 78 11.95 14.61 1.63
N THR A 79 11.87 13.63 0.72
CA THR A 79 10.60 13.11 0.18
C THR A 79 10.05 11.89 0.93
N TRP A 80 10.73 11.40 1.98
CA TRP A 80 10.25 10.28 2.80
C TRP A 80 8.87 10.57 3.41
N GLU A 81 8.77 11.61 4.23
CA GLU A 81 7.54 11.97 4.94
C GLU A 81 6.34 12.22 3.99
N PRO A 82 6.43 13.05 2.93
CA PRO A 82 5.30 13.27 2.04
C PRO A 82 4.93 12.02 1.22
N THR A 83 5.89 11.13 0.93
CA THR A 83 5.57 9.84 0.29
C THR A 83 4.77 8.95 1.23
N LEU A 84 5.24 8.82 2.48
CA LEU A 84 4.56 8.02 3.50
C LEU A 84 3.19 8.58 3.86
N ASP A 85 3.03 9.90 3.94
CA ASP A 85 1.74 10.57 4.17
C ASP A 85 0.74 10.22 3.08
N TYR A 86 1.15 10.31 1.82
CA TYR A 86 0.28 9.97 0.70
C TYR A 86 -0.11 8.48 0.73
N LEU A 87 0.87 7.58 0.88
CA LEU A 87 0.62 6.14 0.86
C LEU A 87 -0.28 5.70 2.02
N SER A 88 0.01 6.15 3.24
CA SER A 88 -0.80 5.79 4.40
C SER A 88 -2.18 6.46 4.40
N THR A 89 -2.34 7.62 3.77
CA THR A 89 -3.65 8.29 3.68
C THR A 89 -4.57 7.60 2.68
N TYR A 90 -4.06 7.27 1.50
CA TYR A 90 -4.88 6.81 0.38
C TYR A 90 -4.86 5.29 0.18
N TYR A 91 -3.86 4.60 0.73
CA TYR A 91 -3.67 3.15 0.66
C TYR A 91 -3.47 2.53 2.04
N ASN A 92 -4.17 3.04 3.05
CA ASN A 92 -4.17 2.45 4.38
C ASN A 92 -4.77 1.03 4.38
N GLN A 93 -4.34 0.20 5.31
CA GLN A 93 -5.11 -0.96 5.72
C GLN A 93 -6.29 -0.52 6.59
N VAL A 94 -7.49 -0.97 6.23
CA VAL A 94 -8.66 -0.86 7.09
C VAL A 94 -8.87 -2.19 7.80
N ASP A 95 -9.03 -2.17 9.11
CA ASP A 95 -9.39 -3.37 9.85
C ASP A 95 -10.78 -3.85 9.40
N ILE A 96 -10.81 -5.09 8.92
CA ILE A 96 -12.04 -5.72 8.45
C ILE A 96 -12.54 -6.65 9.56
N ASP A 97 -13.78 -6.46 9.99
CA ASP A 97 -14.42 -7.42 10.90
C ASP A 97 -14.61 -8.76 10.18
N MET A 98 -13.70 -9.69 10.48
CA MET A 98 -13.71 -11.02 9.88
C MET A 98 -14.96 -11.83 10.23
N THR A 99 -15.73 -11.45 11.26
CA THR A 99 -17.01 -12.11 11.54
C THR A 99 -18.11 -11.71 10.55
N LEU A 100 -18.00 -10.51 9.96
CA LEU A 100 -18.97 -9.98 9.00
C LEU A 100 -18.58 -10.27 7.55
N PHE A 101 -17.28 -10.23 7.23
CA PHE A 101 -16.80 -10.28 5.84
C PHE A 101 -16.14 -11.60 5.44
N ARG A 102 -15.94 -12.54 6.37
CA ARG A 102 -15.43 -13.88 6.01
C ARG A 102 -16.48 -14.63 5.20
N ARG A 103 -16.06 -15.16 4.05
CA ARG A 103 -16.91 -16.07 3.26
C ARG A 103 -17.29 -17.30 4.08
N LYS A 104 -18.52 -17.78 3.89
CA LYS A 104 -19.00 -19.01 4.53
C LYS A 104 -18.02 -20.18 4.26
N PRO A 105 -17.78 -21.07 5.25
CA PRO A 105 -17.01 -22.29 5.01
C PRO A 105 -17.54 -23.07 3.80
N ILE A 106 -16.63 -23.58 2.98
CA ILE A 106 -16.96 -24.40 1.81
C ILE A 106 -17.64 -25.68 2.31
N ASP A 107 -18.62 -26.16 1.55
CA ASP A 107 -19.28 -27.43 1.83
C ASP A 107 -18.27 -28.59 1.75
N LYS A 108 -18.39 -29.56 2.66
CA LYS A 108 -17.47 -30.69 2.78
C LYS A 108 -17.41 -31.51 1.49
N ASP A 109 -18.51 -31.60 0.77
CA ASP A 109 -18.62 -32.36 -0.48
C ASP A 109 -17.99 -31.62 -1.68
N SER A 110 -17.69 -30.34 -1.52
CA SER A 110 -17.01 -29.51 -2.52
C SER A 110 -15.52 -29.32 -2.23
N LEU A 111 -14.99 -30.00 -1.21
CA LEU A 111 -13.57 -29.96 -0.91
C LEU A 111 -12.80 -30.65 -2.05
N PRO A 112 -11.69 -30.06 -2.53
CA PRO A 112 -10.81 -30.78 -3.44
C PRO A 112 -10.32 -32.06 -2.75
N PRO A 113 -10.05 -33.13 -3.51
CA PRO A 113 -9.47 -34.34 -2.94
C PRO A 113 -8.21 -33.96 -2.18
N SER A 114 -8.06 -34.47 -0.95
CA SER A 114 -6.84 -34.24 -0.19
C SER A 114 -5.66 -34.74 -1.03
N GLN A 115 -4.62 -33.92 -1.16
CA GLN A 115 -3.35 -34.39 -1.71
C GLN A 115 -2.87 -35.49 -0.76
N LYS A 116 -3.17 -36.74 -1.09
CA LYS A 116 -2.53 -37.87 -0.43
C LYS A 116 -1.04 -37.68 -0.62
N ALA A 117 -0.29 -37.81 0.47
CA ALA A 117 1.16 -37.70 0.51
C ALA A 117 1.80 -38.41 -0.69
N ASP A 118 2.15 -37.63 -1.71
CA ASP A 118 3.06 -38.07 -2.74
C ASP A 118 4.43 -38.02 -2.08
N ILE A 119 4.75 -39.10 -1.37
CA ILE A 119 6.12 -39.45 -1.02
C ILE A 119 6.86 -39.68 -2.34
N GLY A 120 7.18 -38.58 -3.00
CA GLY A 120 7.97 -38.58 -4.22
C GLY A 120 9.20 -39.43 -3.98
N THR A 121 9.42 -40.38 -4.88
CA THR A 121 10.68 -41.10 -5.02
C THR A 121 11.82 -40.10 -4.86
N VAL A 122 12.59 -40.24 -3.78
CA VAL A 122 13.85 -39.53 -3.59
C VAL A 122 14.75 -39.96 -4.74
N ILE A 123 14.81 -39.15 -5.79
CA ILE A 123 15.88 -39.25 -6.78
C ILE A 123 17.14 -38.86 -6.01
N LYS A 124 17.95 -39.85 -5.62
CA LYS A 124 19.27 -39.59 -5.09
C LYS A 124 20.03 -38.85 -6.18
N ARG A 125 20.48 -37.62 -5.88
CA ARG A 125 21.53 -36.98 -6.67
C ARG A 125 22.79 -37.77 -6.38
N ASP A 126 23.21 -38.57 -7.34
CA ASP A 126 24.57 -39.09 -7.35
C ASP A 126 25.54 -37.90 -7.52
N GLU A 127 26.68 -38.04 -6.85
CA GLU A 127 27.67 -37.04 -6.42
C GLU A 127 28.31 -36.22 -7.55
#